data_AF-A0A963ESQ4-F1
#
_entry.id   AF-A0A963ESQ4-F1
#
_cell.length_a   1.000
_cell.length_b   1.000
_cell.length_c   1.000
_cell.angle_alpha   90.00
_cell.angle_beta   90.00
_cell.angle_gamma   90.00
#
_symmetry.space_group_name_H-M   'P 1'
#
loop_
_entity.id
_entity.type
_entity.pdbx_description
1 polymer ?
#
loop_
_entity_poly.entity_id
_entity_poly.type
_entity_poly.pdbx_seq_one_letter_code
_entity_poly.pdbx_strand_id
1 'polypeptide(L)'
;MPGPTGLNPGAVRGAGLIEVAISLLLISVGSLGLAGLQLSAKRMGYEAVQRSAAATMAVDLLERMRANRGALASYRIVGLGTAAGGRLPDPLSACDLNACSPTERAFFDLWEWE
;
A
#
# COMPACT_ATOMS: atom_id res chain seq x y z
N MET A 1 67.67 6.48 -38.13
CA MET A 1 66.50 5.65 -37.77
C MET A 1 65.25 6.53 -37.85
N PRO A 2 64.26 6.25 -38.72
CA PRO A 2 63.05 7.07 -38.79
C PRO A 2 61.92 6.53 -37.90
N GLY A 3 61.36 7.42 -37.09
CA GLY A 3 59.95 7.85 -37.16
C GLY A 3 58.84 6.96 -36.57
N PRO A 4 57.92 7.53 -35.76
CA PRO A 4 56.90 6.78 -35.01
C PRO A 4 55.73 6.30 -35.88
N THR A 5 55.20 5.12 -35.55
CA THR A 5 53.97 4.55 -36.10
C THR A 5 52.75 5.29 -35.56
N GLY A 6 52.10 6.08 -36.42
CA GLY A 6 50.85 6.76 -36.10
C GLY A 6 49.70 5.77 -35.86
N LEU A 7 49.07 5.86 -34.69
CA LEU A 7 47.81 5.19 -34.38
C LEU A 7 46.70 5.85 -35.20
N ASN A 8 46.13 5.09 -36.13
CA ASN A 8 45.02 5.53 -36.96
C ASN A 8 43.73 5.50 -36.11
N PRO A 9 43.14 6.65 -35.74
CA PRO A 9 41.87 6.65 -35.03
C PRO A 9 40.79 6.26 -36.04
N GLY A 10 40.15 5.10 -35.83
CA GLY A 10 39.02 4.66 -36.64
C GLY A 10 38.00 5.79 -36.76
N ALA A 11 37.75 6.25 -37.99
CA ALA A 11 36.87 7.36 -38.28
C ALA A 11 35.45 7.05 -37.78
N VAL A 12 34.95 7.86 -36.85
CA VAL A 12 33.54 7.87 -36.48
C VAL A 12 32.75 8.42 -37.66
N ARG A 13 32.03 7.56 -38.37
CA ARG A 13 31.09 7.98 -39.43
C ARG A 13 29.87 8.60 -38.75
N GLY A 14 29.48 9.80 -39.18
CA GLY A 14 28.37 10.55 -38.59
C GLY A 14 27.05 9.78 -38.64
N ALA A 15 26.24 9.93 -37.59
CA ALA A 15 24.94 9.25 -37.45
C ALA A 15 24.00 9.60 -38.60
N GLY A 16 23.38 8.58 -39.21
CA GLY A 16 22.36 8.78 -40.24
C GLY A 16 21.01 9.18 -39.61
N LEU A 17 20.18 9.95 -40.33
CA LEU A 17 18.82 10.31 -39.87
C LEU A 17 17.97 9.08 -39.50
N ILE A 18 18.14 7.97 -40.24
CA ILE A 18 17.46 6.69 -39.99
C ILE A 18 17.91 6.06 -38.66
N GLU A 19 19.19 6.18 -38.32
CA GLU A 19 19.77 5.61 -37.10
C GLU A 19 19.24 6.30 -35.84
N VAL A 20 19.12 7.63 -35.89
CA VAL A 20 18.50 8.42 -34.82
C VAL A 20 17.01 8.09 -34.72
N ALA A 21 16.30 7.95 -35.85
CA ALA A 21 14.87 7.61 -35.85
C ALA A 21 14.60 6.24 -35.21
N ILE A 22 15.42 5.22 -35.52
CA ILE A 22 15.32 3.89 -34.90
C ILE A 22 15.64 3.97 -33.41
N SER A 23 16.65 4.74 -33.02
CA SER A 23 17.02 4.92 -31.60
C SER A 23 15.86 5.54 -30.80
N LEU A 24 15.22 6.58 -31.33
CA LEU A 24 14.05 7.21 -30.71
C LEU A 24 12.85 6.26 -30.65
N LEU A 25 12.63 5.45 -31.69
CA LEU A 25 11.59 4.43 -31.69
C LEU A 25 11.83 3.41 -30.56
N LEU A 26 13.04 2.88 -30.42
CA LEU A 26 13.37 1.92 -29.37
C LEU A 26 13.21 2.52 -27.97
N ILE A 27 13.67 3.76 -27.76
CA ILE A 27 13.54 4.47 -26.48
C ILE A 27 12.07 4.73 -26.14
N SER A 28 11.28 5.20 -27.11
CA SER A 28 9.85 5.46 -26.88
C SER A 28 9.10 4.19 -26.49
N VAL A 29 9.26 3.09 -27.24
CA VAL A 29 8.66 1.79 -26.91
C VAL A 29 9.14 1.28 -25.53
N GLY A 30 10.44 1.37 -25.25
CA GLY A 30 11.01 0.97 -23.97
C GLY A 30 10.46 1.77 -22.79
N SER A 31 10.34 3.10 -22.94
CA SER A 31 9.82 3.98 -21.90
C SER A 31 8.33 3.72 -21.59
N LEU A 32 7.52 3.41 -22.60
CA LEU A 32 6.12 3.01 -22.42
C LEU A 32 6.01 1.69 -21.65
N GLY A 33 6.87 0.72 -21.96
CA GLY A 33 6.97 -0.54 -21.20
C GLY A 33 7.33 -0.30 -19.73
N LEU A 34 8.34 0.53 -19.47
CA LEU A 34 8.74 0.89 -18.11
C LEU A 34 7.62 1.63 -17.35
N ALA A 35 6.93 2.56 -18.00
CA ALA A 35 5.80 3.28 -17.40
C ALA A 35 4.66 2.32 -16.99
N GLY A 36 4.36 1.32 -17.82
CA GLY A 36 3.40 0.26 -17.49
C GLY A 36 3.80 -0.54 -16.25
N LEU A 37 5.08 -0.93 -16.17
CA LEU A 37 5.62 -1.61 -14.99
C LEU A 37 5.57 -0.74 -13.73
N GLN A 38 5.90 0.55 -13.84
CA GLN A 38 5.81 1.49 -12.72
C GLN A 38 4.38 1.65 -12.21
N LEU A 39 3.39 1.73 -13.11
CA LEU A 39 1.98 1.82 -12.72
C LEU A 39 1.52 0.54 -12.00
N SER A 40 1.93 -0.63 -12.51
CA SER A 40 1.64 -1.92 -11.88
C SER A 40 2.28 -2.02 -10.49
N ALA A 41 3.57 -1.65 -10.37
CA ALA A 41 4.28 -1.62 -9.10
C ALA A 41 3.61 -0.67 -8.09
N LYS A 42 3.19 0.52 -8.53
CA LYS A 42 2.44 1.46 -7.70
C LYS A 42 1.12 0.83 -7.22
N ARG A 43 0.32 0.24 -8.11
CA ARG A 43 -0.94 -0.42 -7.76
C ARG A 43 -0.73 -1.53 -6.73
N MET A 44 0.24 -2.41 -6.95
CA MET A 44 0.58 -3.49 -6.01
C MET A 44 1.04 -2.93 -4.66
N GLY A 45 1.82 -1.85 -4.65
CA GLY A 45 2.24 -1.17 -3.44
C GLY A 45 1.06 -0.61 -2.65
N TYR A 46 0.11 0.06 -3.30
CA TYR A 46 -1.11 0.56 -2.64
C TYR A 46 -1.94 -0.57 -2.03
N GLU A 47 -2.17 -1.65 -2.77
CA GLU A 47 -2.91 -2.81 -2.26
C GLU A 47 -2.21 -3.46 -1.06
N ALA A 48 -0.88 -3.59 -1.12
CA ALA A 48 -0.08 -4.10 -0.01
C ALA A 48 -0.20 -3.21 1.23
N VAL A 49 -0.12 -1.88 1.08
CA VAL A 49 -0.29 -0.93 2.18
C VAL A 49 -1.69 -1.02 2.79
N GLN A 50 -2.74 -1.09 1.96
CA GLN A 50 -4.11 -1.23 2.45
C GLN A 50 -4.31 -2.53 3.25
N ARG A 51 -3.79 -3.66 2.74
CA ARG A 51 -3.85 -4.93 3.46
C ARG A 51 -3.08 -4.88 4.78
N SER A 52 -1.89 -4.29 4.78
CA SER A 52 -1.09 -4.12 6.00
C SER A 52 -1.79 -3.22 7.02
N ALA A 53 -2.39 -2.11 6.57
CA ALA A 53 -3.14 -1.21 7.45
C ALA A 53 -4.34 -1.93 8.09
N ALA A 54 -5.14 -2.65 7.29
CA ALA A 54 -6.26 -3.45 7.80
C ALA A 54 -5.80 -4.54 8.78
N ALA A 55 -4.68 -5.22 8.48
CA ALA A 55 -4.13 -6.23 9.38
C ALA A 55 -3.69 -5.63 10.72
N THR A 56 -3.03 -4.47 10.71
CA THR A 56 -2.62 -3.77 11.93
C THR A 56 -3.83 -3.35 12.76
N MET A 57 -4.88 -2.79 12.15
CA MET A 57 -6.12 -2.43 12.86
C MET A 57 -6.81 -3.66 13.47
N ALA A 58 -6.84 -4.78 12.75
CA ALA A 58 -7.40 -6.02 13.28
C ALA A 58 -6.59 -6.58 14.46
N VAL A 59 -5.26 -6.49 14.39
CA VAL A 59 -4.37 -6.89 15.50
C VAL A 59 -4.59 -6.00 16.73
N ASP A 60 -4.76 -4.69 16.55
CA ASP A 60 -5.05 -3.76 17.66
C ASP A 60 -6.34 -4.15 18.39
N LEU A 61 -7.42 -4.37 17.65
CA LEU A 61 -8.69 -4.81 18.23
C LEU A 61 -8.55 -6.18 18.95
N LEU A 62 -7.80 -7.12 18.37
CA LEU A 62 -7.53 -8.42 19.00
C LEU A 62 -6.79 -8.27 20.34
N GLU A 63 -5.83 -7.35 20.44
CA GLU A 63 -5.14 -7.07 21.70
C GLU A 63 -6.07 -6.44 22.73
N ARG A 64 -6.93 -5.49 22.32
CA ARG A 64 -7.95 -4.91 23.21
C ARG A 64 -8.92 -5.97 23.76
N MET A 65 -9.38 -6.88 22.91
CA MET A 65 -10.18 -8.05 23.32
C MET A 65 -9.43 -8.95 24.30
N ARG A 66 -8.14 -9.21 24.05
CA ARG A 66 -7.29 -10.01 24.96
C ARG A 66 -7.04 -9.34 26.29
N ALA A 67 -7.00 -8.01 26.35
CA ALA A 67 -6.93 -7.26 27.59
C ALA A 67 -8.27 -7.30 28.35
N ASN A 68 -9.40 -7.33 27.62
CA ASN A 68 -10.76 -7.34 28.17
C ASN A 68 -11.42 -8.74 28.14
N ARG A 69 -10.71 -9.78 28.62
CA ARG A 69 -11.18 -11.18 28.53
C ARG A 69 -12.51 -11.45 29.23
N GLY A 70 -12.85 -10.65 30.24
CA GLY A 70 -14.08 -10.81 31.02
C GLY A 70 -15.36 -10.50 30.22
N ALA A 71 -15.25 -9.82 29.08
CA ALA A 71 -16.37 -9.40 28.26
C ALA A 71 -16.25 -9.80 26.78
N LEU A 72 -15.56 -10.91 26.47
CA LEU A 72 -15.39 -11.39 25.08
C LEU A 72 -16.72 -11.59 24.34
N ALA A 73 -17.78 -11.98 25.05
CA ALA A 73 -19.11 -12.13 24.46
C ALA A 73 -19.68 -10.81 23.92
N SER A 74 -19.23 -9.67 24.46
CA SER A 74 -19.66 -8.32 24.09
C SER A 74 -18.94 -7.77 22.85
N TYR A 75 -17.83 -8.39 22.42
CA TYR A 75 -17.15 -8.06 21.15
C TYR A 75 -17.81 -8.74 19.93
N ARG A 76 -18.95 -9.40 20.13
CA ARG A 76 -19.69 -10.03 19.03
C ARG A 76 -20.43 -8.97 18.22
N ILE A 77 -19.91 -8.69 17.03
CA ILE A 77 -20.62 -7.87 16.04
C ILE A 77 -21.75 -8.72 15.42
N VAL A 78 -23.00 -8.29 15.60
CA VAL A 78 -24.16 -8.88 14.92
C VAL A 78 -24.39 -8.11 13.63
N GLY A 79 -24.26 -8.78 12.47
CA GLY A 79 -24.54 -8.16 11.16
C GLY A 79 -23.33 -7.78 10.31
N LEU A 80 -22.11 -8.18 10.70
CA LEU A 80 -20.91 -7.97 9.88
C LEU A 80 -21.07 -8.65 8.51
N GLY A 81 -21.05 -7.85 7.42
CA GLY A 81 -21.26 -8.34 6.05
C GLY A 81 -22.73 -8.47 5.61
N THR A 82 -23.69 -8.04 6.44
CA THR A 82 -25.09 -7.90 5.99
C THR A 82 -25.25 -6.59 5.22
N ALA A 83 -26.15 -6.59 4.22
CA ALA A 83 -26.41 -5.43 3.34
C ALA A 83 -26.87 -4.15 4.06
N ALA A 84 -27.07 -4.20 5.37
CA ALA A 84 -27.54 -3.09 6.19
C ALA A 84 -26.47 -2.02 6.48
N GLY A 85 -25.18 -2.27 6.22
CA GLY A 85 -24.12 -1.27 6.44
C GLY A 85 -24.23 -0.57 7.80
N GLY A 86 -24.62 -1.34 8.82
CA GLY A 86 -25.14 -0.79 10.06
C GLY A 86 -24.00 -0.22 10.88
N ARG A 87 -23.95 1.11 11.00
CA ARG A 87 -23.10 1.80 11.95
C ARG A 87 -23.46 1.34 13.36
N LEU A 88 -22.47 1.02 14.17
CA LEU A 88 -22.67 0.76 15.59
C LEU A 88 -23.29 2.01 16.25
N PRO A 89 -24.22 1.83 17.20
CA PRO A 89 -24.73 2.94 17.99
C PRO A 89 -23.59 3.69 18.67
N ASP A 90 -23.70 5.01 18.77
CA ASP A 90 -22.70 5.82 19.46
C ASP A 90 -22.55 5.35 20.92
N PRO A 91 -21.31 5.25 21.44
CA PRO A 91 -21.06 4.67 22.75
C PRO A 91 -21.62 5.55 23.87
N LEU A 92 -22.20 4.91 24.88
CA LEU A 92 -22.79 5.59 26.05
C LEU A 92 -21.74 6.33 26.91
N SER A 93 -20.47 5.95 26.81
CA SER A 93 -19.34 6.57 27.53
C SER A 93 -18.05 6.51 26.71
N ALA A 94 -17.29 7.61 26.70
CA ALA A 94 -15.95 7.65 26.11
C ALA A 94 -14.96 6.97 27.06
N CYS A 95 -14.65 5.70 26.80
CA CYS A 95 -13.85 4.85 27.68
C CYS A 95 -12.35 5.20 27.74
N ASP A 96 -11.93 6.19 26.94
CA ASP A 96 -10.59 6.80 26.98
C ASP A 96 -10.46 7.86 28.09
N LEU A 97 -11.59 8.45 28.51
CA LEU A 97 -11.62 9.55 29.47
C LEU A 97 -12.34 9.17 30.77
N ASN A 98 -13.16 8.13 30.76
CA ASN A 98 -14.00 7.71 31.88
C ASN A 98 -13.77 6.24 32.25
N ALA A 99 -14.05 5.90 33.51
CA ALA A 99 -14.10 4.51 33.92
C ALA A 99 -15.30 3.81 33.26
N CYS A 100 -15.05 2.72 32.54
CA CYS A 100 -16.07 1.90 31.90
C CYS A 100 -16.11 0.49 32.49
N SER A 101 -17.29 -0.10 32.51
CA SER A 101 -17.42 -1.54 32.72
C SER A 101 -16.78 -2.32 31.55
N PRO A 102 -16.38 -3.59 31.77
CA PRO A 102 -15.86 -4.46 30.70
C PRO A 102 -16.78 -4.53 29.47
N THR A 103 -18.10 -4.49 29.69
CA THR A 103 -19.11 -4.52 28.63
C THR A 103 -19.15 -3.23 27.82
N GLU A 104 -19.13 -2.07 28.50
CA GLU A 104 -19.13 -0.75 27.83
C GLU A 104 -17.84 -0.53 27.03
N ARG A 105 -16.70 -0.96 27.57
CA ARG A 105 -15.41 -0.89 26.85
C ARG A 105 -15.44 -1.69 25.55
N ALA A 106 -16.07 -2.87 25.55
CA ALA A 106 -16.20 -3.67 24.33
C ALA A 106 -17.04 -2.98 23.24
N PHE A 107 -18.14 -2.30 23.61
CA PHE A 107 -18.94 -1.52 22.66
C PHE A 107 -18.19 -0.32 22.11
N PHE A 108 -17.43 0.39 22.97
CA PHE A 108 -16.60 1.52 22.56
C PHE A 108 -15.49 1.07 21.58
N ASP A 109 -14.76 0.00 21.90
CA ASP A 109 -13.71 -0.55 21.03
C ASP A 109 -14.25 -0.97 19.65
N LEU A 110 -15.47 -1.53 19.60
CA LEU A 110 -16.12 -1.90 18.34
C LEU A 110 -16.52 -0.67 17.51
N TRP A 111 -17.04 0.39 18.15
CA TRP A 111 -17.41 1.63 17.48
C TRP A 111 -16.18 2.38 16.94
N GLU A 112 -15.06 2.36 17.66
CA GLU A 112 -13.78 2.93 17.19
C GLU A 112 -13.20 2.17 15.97
N TRP A 113 -13.59 0.89 15.80
CA TRP A 113 -13.08 0.03 14.74
C TRP A 113 -13.81 0.15 13.40
N GLU A 114 -14.96 0.83 13.36
CA GLU A 114 -15.67 1.21 12.11
C GLU A 114 -15.04 2.42 11.42
#